data_AF-A0A7S1VE54-F1
#
_entry.id   AF-A0A7S1VE54-F1
#
_cell.length_a   1.000
_cell.length_b   1.000
_cell.length_c   1.000
_cell.angle_alpha   90.00
_cell.angle_beta   90.00
_cell.angle_gamma   90.00
#
_symmetry.space_group_name_H-M   'P 1'
#
loop_
_entity.id
_entity.type
_entity.pdbx_description
1 polymer ?
#
loop_
_entity_poly.entity_id
_entity_poly.type
_entity_poly.pdbx_seq_one_letter_code
_entity_poly.pdbx_strand_id
1 'polypeptide(L)'
;CGCFSCTGEVWTADAQGFSCGERIEWLQDAYPNAYTTEKSACFRVANEEFPDGPCDGCDPSKCNDDGVNMDDYHCGCAGCTSEVWERMADTFTCGARIEYVMGAESKTEEQACFKIANTQFPDVCGPCNPINCNLEEVQPRCGCTSCTIDAWNADALGYTCGERIKWVQGALQTTEQEACRKVANEEFFDGPCGPMCDPLRCDALQTSSPSVSSVEPSPDPSDSPTSPPSRPPTMSPSTSDIPTSLPSSSPSSSPQLNPTSMPTESKPTATPTTEPSP
;
A
#
# COMPACT_ATOMS: atom_id res chain seq x y z
N CYS A 1 -6.25 20.36 8.59
CA CYS A 1 -5.40 21.53 8.28
C CYS A 1 -4.19 21.21 7.40
N GLY A 2 -3.81 19.94 7.21
CA GLY A 2 -2.58 19.59 6.49
C GLY A 2 -1.31 19.84 7.32
N CYS A 3 -1.45 19.90 8.64
CA CYS A 3 -0.38 20.19 9.59
C CYS A 3 -0.27 19.04 10.60
N PHE A 4 0.90 18.42 10.73
CA PHE A 4 1.12 17.39 11.77
C PHE A 4 1.08 17.97 13.19
N SER A 5 1.46 19.25 13.33
CA SER A 5 1.34 19.98 14.59
C SER A 5 -0.11 20.31 14.97
N CYS A 6 -1.08 20.14 14.07
CA CYS A 6 -2.51 20.33 14.36
C CYS A 6 -3.07 19.05 14.97
N THR A 7 -2.58 18.70 16.16
CA THR A 7 -2.99 17.50 16.88
C THR A 7 -4.42 17.66 17.41
N GLY A 8 -5.02 16.56 17.89
CA GLY A 8 -6.32 16.63 18.57
C GLY A 8 -6.34 17.57 19.79
N GLU A 9 -5.19 17.73 20.45
CA GLU A 9 -5.02 18.68 21.56
C GLU A 9 -5.11 20.13 21.07
N VAL A 10 -4.40 20.47 19.98
CA VAL A 10 -4.46 21.79 19.34
C VAL A 10 -5.86 22.05 18.76
N TRP A 11 -6.47 21.05 18.14
CA TRP A 11 -7.82 21.13 17.57
C TRP A 11 -8.87 21.47 18.63
N THR A 12 -8.76 20.91 19.84
CA THR A 12 -9.72 21.12 20.93
C THR A 12 -9.33 22.25 21.88
N ALA A 13 -8.20 22.93 21.65
CA ALA A 13 -7.74 24.01 22.51
C ALA A 13 -8.68 25.23 22.44
N ASP A 14 -9.01 25.80 23.60
CA ASP A 14 -9.91 26.95 23.70
C ASP A 14 -9.23 28.22 23.17
N ALA A 15 -9.89 28.85 22.20
CA ALA A 15 -9.50 30.08 21.55
C ALA A 15 -10.64 31.11 21.70
N GLN A 16 -10.70 31.73 22.89
CA GLN A 16 -11.72 32.73 23.25
C GLN A 16 -13.16 32.16 23.28
N GLY A 17 -13.34 30.98 23.88
CA GLY A 17 -14.65 30.37 24.11
C GLY A 17 -15.19 29.48 22.98
N PHE A 18 -14.37 29.23 21.95
CA PHE A 18 -14.56 28.19 20.95
C PHE A 18 -13.28 27.40 20.83
N SER A 19 -13.36 26.10 20.56
CA SER A 19 -12.16 25.36 20.18
C SER A 19 -11.65 25.80 18.80
N CYS A 20 -10.36 25.64 18.55
CA CYS A 20 -9.77 25.91 17.23
C CYS A 20 -10.54 25.18 16.11
N GLY A 21 -10.88 23.91 16.32
CA GLY A 21 -11.66 23.09 15.40
C GLY A 21 -13.06 23.63 15.13
N GLU A 22 -13.83 23.95 16.18
CA GLU A 22 -15.18 24.52 16.01
C GLU A 22 -15.14 25.84 15.24
N ARG A 23 -14.11 26.66 15.45
CA ARG A 23 -13.96 27.92 14.72
C ARG A 23 -13.63 27.70 13.26
N ILE A 24 -12.77 26.73 12.95
CA ILE A 24 -12.42 26.32 11.58
C ILE A 24 -13.67 25.81 10.85
N GLU A 25 -14.41 24.88 11.46
CA GLU A 25 -15.64 24.31 10.90
C GLU A 25 -16.69 25.41 10.66
N TRP A 26 -16.85 26.32 11.62
CA TRP A 26 -17.77 27.45 11.48
C TRP A 26 -17.41 28.35 10.29
N LEU A 27 -16.13 28.60 10.02
CA LEU A 27 -15.72 29.41 8.86
C LEU A 27 -16.09 28.72 7.55
N GLN A 28 -15.92 27.40 7.45
CA GLN A 28 -16.29 26.63 6.26
C GLN A 28 -17.80 26.62 6.03
N ASP A 29 -18.60 26.54 7.09
CA ASP A 29 -20.07 26.56 7.00
C ASP A 29 -20.63 27.96 6.72
N ALA A 30 -20.12 28.98 7.42
CA ALA A 30 -20.60 30.35 7.29
C ALA A 30 -20.16 31.03 5.98
N TYR A 31 -19.00 30.66 5.43
CA TYR A 31 -18.43 31.27 4.23
C TYR A 31 -17.83 30.23 3.26
N PRO A 32 -18.65 29.32 2.69
CA PRO A 32 -18.17 28.19 1.88
C PRO A 32 -17.46 28.63 0.59
N ASN A 33 -17.74 29.83 0.08
CA ASN A 33 -17.07 30.37 -1.12
C ASN A 33 -15.71 31.02 -0.79
N ALA A 34 -15.50 31.44 0.45
CA ALA A 34 -14.25 32.07 0.89
C ALA A 34 -13.29 31.04 1.48
N TYR A 35 -13.82 30.02 2.16
CA TYR A 35 -13.05 28.93 2.76
C TYR A 35 -13.44 27.59 2.14
N THR A 36 -13.14 27.45 0.85
CA THR A 36 -13.45 26.26 0.05
C THR A 36 -12.68 25.02 0.48
N THR A 37 -11.62 25.19 1.28
CA THR A 37 -10.79 24.10 1.81
C THR A 37 -10.57 24.29 3.31
N GLU A 38 -10.39 23.19 4.02
CA GLU A 38 -10.06 23.21 5.45
C GLU A 38 -8.76 23.97 5.70
N LYS A 39 -7.76 23.81 4.82
CA LYS A 39 -6.47 24.53 4.87
C LYS A 39 -6.65 26.05 4.89
N SER A 40 -7.52 26.59 4.05
CA SER A 40 -7.79 28.04 4.02
C SER A 40 -8.45 28.56 5.30
N ALA A 41 -9.35 27.77 5.90
CA ALA A 41 -9.95 28.09 7.20
C ALA A 41 -8.92 28.01 8.33
N CYS A 42 -8.06 26.98 8.35
CA CYS A 42 -6.99 26.84 9.33
C CYS A 42 -5.98 27.99 9.26
N PHE A 43 -5.59 28.42 8.05
CA PHE A 43 -4.73 29.60 7.88
C PHE A 43 -5.36 30.83 8.50
N ARG A 44 -6.63 31.12 8.22
CA ARG A 44 -7.34 32.26 8.81
C ARG A 44 -7.36 32.20 10.34
N VAL A 45 -7.72 31.04 10.91
CA VAL A 45 -7.83 30.88 12.36
C VAL A 45 -6.47 30.99 13.05
N ALA A 46 -5.48 30.25 12.57
CA ALA A 46 -4.17 30.17 13.21
C ALA A 46 -3.28 31.41 12.97
N ASN A 47 -3.34 32.00 11.78
CA ASN A 47 -2.46 33.11 11.41
C ASN A 47 -3.11 34.49 11.65
N GLU A 48 -4.42 34.61 11.44
CA GLU A 48 -5.09 35.92 11.48
C GLU A 48 -5.93 36.16 12.74
N GLU A 49 -6.67 35.14 13.21
CA GLU A 49 -7.53 35.28 14.40
C GLU A 49 -6.77 35.02 15.71
N PHE A 50 -5.89 34.01 15.72
CA PHE A 50 -5.14 33.59 16.90
C PHE A 50 -3.63 33.43 16.63
N PRO A 51 -2.95 34.48 16.13
CA PRO A 51 -1.50 34.42 15.92
C PRO A 51 -0.78 34.12 17.23
N ASP A 52 0.14 33.15 17.19
CA ASP A 52 0.91 32.67 18.35
C ASP A 52 0.03 32.15 19.51
N GLY A 53 -1.22 31.80 19.20
CA GLY A 53 -2.21 31.31 20.14
C GLY A 53 -2.31 29.79 20.20
N PRO A 54 -3.33 29.27 20.90
CA PRO A 54 -3.57 27.83 21.02
C PRO A 54 -3.79 27.13 19.67
N CYS A 55 -4.15 27.88 18.62
CA CYS A 55 -4.37 27.36 17.27
C CYS A 55 -3.13 27.42 16.38
N ASP A 56 -1.98 27.93 16.85
CA ASP A 56 -0.78 28.14 16.03
C ASP A 56 -0.25 26.84 15.41
N GLY A 57 -0.41 25.71 16.09
CA GLY A 57 -0.08 24.38 15.56
C GLY A 57 -0.90 23.97 14.33
N CYS A 58 -1.99 24.67 14.02
CA CYS A 58 -2.79 24.45 12.83
C CYS A 58 -2.47 25.42 11.67
N ASP A 59 -1.48 26.32 11.81
CA ASP A 59 -1.07 27.24 10.74
C ASP A 59 -0.34 26.49 9.61
N PRO A 60 -0.96 26.38 8.41
CA PRO A 60 -0.36 25.72 7.26
C PRO A 60 0.96 26.34 6.79
N SER A 61 1.24 27.59 7.19
CA SER A 61 2.46 28.33 6.82
C SER A 61 3.65 28.00 7.71
N LYS A 62 3.42 27.41 8.89
CA LYS A 62 4.44 27.16 9.92
C LYS A 62 4.63 25.67 10.21
N CYS A 63 3.64 24.84 9.91
CA CYS A 63 3.58 23.46 10.37
C CYS A 63 4.29 22.42 9.48
N ASN A 64 4.79 22.82 8.31
CA ASN A 64 5.47 21.94 7.35
C ASN A 64 7.01 22.12 7.36
N ASP A 65 7.57 22.69 8.42
CA ASP A 65 9.00 23.05 8.55
C ASP A 65 9.92 21.88 8.95
N ASP A 66 9.43 20.63 8.94
CA ASP A 66 10.28 19.42 9.03
C ASP A 66 11.07 19.15 7.73
N GLY A 67 11.05 20.09 6.77
CA GLY A 67 11.76 19.98 5.49
C GLY A 67 11.08 19.07 4.46
N VAL A 68 9.91 18.51 4.80
CA VAL A 68 9.05 17.78 3.87
C VAL A 68 7.90 18.70 3.50
N ASN A 69 8.05 19.40 2.38
CA ASN A 69 7.09 20.40 1.92
C ASN A 69 5.79 19.71 1.49
N MET A 70 4.84 19.58 2.43
CA MET A 70 3.54 18.94 2.20
C MET A 70 2.62 19.75 1.27
N ASP A 71 3.01 20.97 0.92
CA ASP A 71 2.36 21.78 -0.11
C ASP A 71 2.71 21.32 -1.54
N ASP A 72 3.65 20.38 -1.67
CA ASP A 72 4.07 19.75 -2.93
C ASP A 72 3.35 18.42 -3.20
N TYR A 73 2.51 17.95 -2.27
CA TYR A 73 1.78 16.69 -2.39
C TYR A 73 0.34 16.93 -2.81
N HIS A 74 -0.01 16.44 -3.99
CA HIS A 74 -1.38 16.46 -4.49
C HIS A 74 -2.12 15.18 -4.09
N CYS A 75 -3.45 15.16 -4.24
CA CYS A 75 -4.25 13.95 -4.02
C CYS A 75 -4.17 13.38 -2.59
N GLY A 76 -3.66 14.14 -1.63
CA GLY A 76 -3.33 13.66 -0.28
C GLY A 76 -2.26 12.56 -0.28
N CYS A 77 -1.38 12.56 -1.29
CA CYS A 77 -0.44 11.49 -1.59
C CYS A 77 1.02 11.96 -1.51
N ALA A 78 1.82 11.39 -0.60
CA ALA A 78 3.26 11.68 -0.54
C ALA A 78 4.00 11.32 -1.84
N GLY A 79 3.51 10.31 -2.57
CA GLY A 79 4.04 9.93 -3.89
C GLY A 79 3.67 10.91 -5.02
N CYS A 80 2.67 11.77 -4.82
CA CYS A 80 2.18 12.69 -5.84
C CYS A 80 2.84 14.07 -5.72
N THR A 81 4.16 14.09 -5.92
CA THR A 81 4.93 15.34 -5.91
C THR A 81 4.52 16.26 -7.06
N SER A 82 4.92 17.54 -7.02
CA SER A 82 4.75 18.44 -8.18
C SER A 82 5.42 17.89 -9.44
N GLU A 83 6.53 17.15 -9.31
CA GLU A 83 7.15 16.48 -10.45
C GLU A 83 6.21 15.47 -11.09
N VAL A 84 5.53 14.62 -10.29
CA VAL A 84 4.55 13.66 -10.81
C VAL A 84 3.32 14.38 -11.36
N TRP A 85 2.86 15.43 -10.68
CA TRP A 85 1.74 16.25 -11.10
C TRP A 85 1.95 16.84 -12.51
N GLU A 86 3.17 17.29 -12.81
CA GLU A 86 3.55 17.87 -14.09
C GLU A 86 3.97 16.82 -15.16
N ARG A 87 3.96 15.52 -14.85
CA ARG A 87 4.29 14.48 -15.85
C ARG A 87 3.24 14.44 -16.96
N MET A 88 3.71 14.38 -18.19
CA MET A 88 2.86 14.27 -19.38
C MET A 88 2.21 12.88 -19.47
N ALA A 89 0.91 12.82 -19.25
CA ALA A 89 0.06 11.68 -19.54
C ALA A 89 -0.57 11.90 -20.92
N ASP A 90 0.11 11.45 -21.97
CA ASP A 90 -0.22 11.75 -23.37
C ASP A 90 -0.09 13.26 -23.68
N THR A 91 -1.19 13.99 -23.93
CA THR A 91 -1.17 15.41 -24.35
C THR A 91 -1.34 16.41 -23.22
N PHE A 92 -1.63 15.94 -22.00
CA PHE A 92 -1.87 16.78 -20.82
C PHE A 92 -1.10 16.22 -19.62
N THR A 93 -0.75 17.09 -18.67
CA THR A 93 -0.12 16.66 -17.42
C THR A 93 -1.09 15.89 -16.54
N CYS A 94 -0.58 15.08 -15.60
CA CYS A 94 -1.40 14.38 -14.61
C CYS A 94 -2.31 15.38 -13.87
N GLY A 95 -1.77 16.51 -13.44
CA GLY A 95 -2.48 17.58 -12.76
C GLY A 95 -3.61 18.19 -13.59
N ALA A 96 -3.32 18.59 -14.84
CA ALA A 96 -4.34 19.15 -15.72
C ALA A 96 -5.52 18.19 -15.97
N ARG A 97 -5.23 16.88 -16.06
CA ARG A 97 -6.29 15.86 -16.20
C ARG A 97 -7.10 15.70 -14.91
N ILE A 98 -6.45 15.72 -13.76
CA ILE A 98 -7.11 15.63 -12.45
C ILE A 98 -8.02 16.86 -12.25
N GLU A 99 -7.51 18.07 -12.46
CA GLU A 99 -8.28 19.31 -12.40
C GLU A 99 -9.48 19.31 -13.36
N TYR A 100 -9.28 18.84 -14.59
CA TYR A 100 -10.38 18.68 -15.54
C TYR A 100 -11.45 17.74 -15.01
N VAL A 101 -11.09 16.60 -14.43
CA VAL A 101 -12.07 15.66 -13.86
C VAL A 101 -12.80 16.27 -12.67
N MET A 102 -12.11 17.03 -11.81
CA MET A 102 -12.77 17.75 -10.71
C MET A 102 -13.82 18.74 -11.22
N GLY A 103 -13.46 19.57 -12.22
CA GLY A 103 -14.33 20.61 -12.75
C GLY A 103 -15.45 20.10 -13.67
N ALA A 104 -15.13 19.21 -14.61
CA ALA A 104 -16.06 18.74 -15.63
C ALA A 104 -17.01 17.65 -15.12
N GLU A 105 -16.58 16.84 -14.15
CA GLU A 105 -17.39 15.74 -13.59
C GLU A 105 -17.88 16.01 -12.16
N SER A 106 -17.58 17.18 -11.59
CA SER A 106 -17.91 17.55 -10.20
C SER A 106 -17.43 16.51 -9.19
N LYS A 107 -16.23 15.98 -9.39
CA LYS A 107 -15.61 14.98 -8.50
C LYS A 107 -14.73 15.65 -7.47
N THR A 108 -14.57 14.99 -6.32
CA THR A 108 -13.55 15.39 -5.35
C THR A 108 -12.15 15.14 -5.93
N GLU A 109 -11.14 15.82 -5.38
CA GLU A 109 -9.75 15.62 -5.77
C GLU A 109 -9.35 14.15 -5.68
N GLU A 110 -9.63 13.49 -4.56
CA GLU A 110 -9.35 12.06 -4.36
C GLU A 110 -9.97 11.17 -5.47
N GLN A 111 -11.24 11.40 -5.81
CA GLN A 111 -11.92 10.64 -6.87
C GLN A 111 -11.33 10.90 -8.25
N ALA A 112 -10.92 12.14 -8.52
CA ALA A 112 -10.26 12.52 -9.75
C ALA A 112 -8.88 11.87 -9.86
N CYS A 113 -8.09 11.94 -8.78
CA CYS A 113 -6.79 11.30 -8.64
C CYS A 113 -6.89 9.79 -8.83
N PHE A 114 -7.82 9.11 -8.16
CA PHE A 114 -8.07 7.69 -8.37
C PHE A 114 -8.39 7.39 -9.85
N LYS A 115 -9.30 8.14 -10.47
CA LYS A 115 -9.66 7.89 -11.88
C LYS A 115 -8.46 8.05 -12.82
N ILE A 116 -7.65 9.08 -12.64
CA ILE A 116 -6.49 9.36 -13.50
C ILE A 116 -5.35 8.38 -13.21
N ALA A 117 -4.93 8.27 -11.94
CA ALA A 117 -3.76 7.52 -11.49
C ALA A 117 -3.99 6.02 -11.35
N ASN A 118 -5.22 5.54 -11.19
CA ASN A 118 -5.50 4.10 -11.10
C ASN A 118 -6.03 3.50 -12.41
N THR A 119 -6.81 4.27 -13.17
CA THR A 119 -7.59 3.71 -14.29
C THR A 119 -7.11 4.17 -15.66
N GLN A 120 -6.79 5.45 -15.83
CA GLN A 120 -6.45 5.97 -17.16
C GLN A 120 -4.95 5.95 -17.45
N PHE A 121 -4.12 6.35 -16.47
CA PHE A 121 -2.68 6.53 -16.63
C PHE A 121 -1.91 5.98 -15.42
N PRO A 122 -2.04 4.68 -15.09
CA PRO A 122 -1.38 4.09 -13.94
C PRO A 122 0.15 4.16 -14.01
N ASP A 123 0.73 4.06 -15.20
CA ASP A 123 2.20 4.04 -15.33
C ASP A 123 2.82 5.42 -15.10
N VAL A 124 2.12 6.50 -15.47
CA VAL A 124 2.66 7.88 -15.42
C VAL A 124 2.18 8.60 -14.16
N CYS A 125 0.88 8.52 -13.89
CA CYS A 125 0.24 9.21 -12.78
C CYS A 125 0.05 8.31 -11.56
N GLY A 126 0.42 7.03 -11.61
CA GLY A 126 0.25 6.04 -10.53
C GLY A 126 0.66 6.49 -9.13
N PRO A 127 1.76 7.26 -8.93
CA PRO A 127 2.12 7.77 -7.61
C PRO A 127 1.07 8.72 -6.98
N CYS A 128 0.16 9.25 -7.79
CA CYS A 128 -1.00 10.04 -7.36
C CYS A 128 -2.23 9.22 -7.00
N ASN A 129 -2.13 7.90 -6.99
CA ASN A 129 -3.26 7.03 -6.65
C ASN A 129 -3.48 6.98 -5.13
N PRO A 130 -4.61 7.48 -4.61
CA PRO A 130 -4.90 7.52 -3.17
C PRO A 130 -4.87 6.14 -2.49
N ILE A 131 -5.08 5.05 -3.24
CA ILE A 131 -5.01 3.68 -2.67
C ILE A 131 -3.57 3.26 -2.36
N ASN A 132 -2.59 3.75 -3.12
CA ASN A 132 -1.22 3.24 -3.09
C ASN A 132 -0.19 4.27 -2.60
N CYS A 133 -0.59 5.53 -2.39
CA CYS A 133 0.34 6.64 -2.19
C CYS A 133 0.60 7.02 -0.73
N ASN A 134 -0.30 6.65 0.20
CA ASN A 134 -0.13 6.79 1.65
C ASN A 134 0.25 5.48 2.32
N LEU A 135 0.90 4.58 1.57
CA LEU A 135 1.55 3.39 2.13
C LEU A 135 2.86 3.78 2.81
N GLU A 136 2.80 4.74 3.73
CA GLU A 136 3.83 4.92 4.75
C GLU A 136 3.71 3.85 5.85
N GLU A 137 2.64 3.05 5.84
CA GLU A 137 2.72 1.68 6.33
C GLU A 137 2.98 0.74 5.15
N VAL A 138 4.20 0.22 5.10
CA VAL A 138 4.55 -1.00 4.37
C VAL A 138 3.71 -2.13 4.97
N GLN A 139 2.42 -2.21 4.62
CA GLN A 139 1.64 -3.40 4.93
C GLN A 139 2.33 -4.55 4.21
N PRO A 140 2.89 -5.52 4.93
CA PRO A 140 3.65 -6.59 4.34
C PRO A 140 2.70 -7.42 3.47
N ARG A 141 2.79 -7.25 2.15
CA ARG A 141 2.01 -8.03 1.19
C ARG A 141 2.50 -9.45 1.23
N CYS A 142 1.59 -10.41 1.11
CA CYS A 142 1.92 -11.83 1.28
C CYS A 142 2.50 -12.18 2.68
N GLY A 143 2.40 -11.29 3.67
CA GLY A 143 3.12 -11.42 4.95
C GLY A 143 4.63 -11.14 4.85
N CYS A 144 5.09 -10.62 3.70
CA CYS A 144 6.50 -10.37 3.41
C CYS A 144 6.80 -8.88 3.35
N THR A 145 7.70 -8.40 4.20
CA THR A 145 8.25 -7.03 4.07
C THR A 145 9.08 -6.85 2.81
N SER A 146 9.67 -7.94 2.28
CA SER A 146 10.40 -7.93 1.01
C SER A 146 9.49 -7.85 -0.21
N CYS A 147 8.19 -8.11 -0.07
CA CYS A 147 7.21 -7.93 -1.14
C CYS A 147 6.86 -6.45 -1.25
N THR A 148 7.85 -5.66 -1.67
CA THR A 148 7.72 -4.22 -1.86
C THR A 148 6.73 -3.91 -2.97
N ILE A 149 6.32 -2.65 -3.07
CA ILE A 149 5.47 -2.19 -4.17
C ILE A 149 6.12 -2.46 -5.54
N ASP A 150 7.44 -2.38 -5.64
CA ASP A 150 8.17 -2.69 -6.87
C ASP A 150 8.06 -4.18 -7.24
N ALA A 151 8.24 -5.07 -6.26
CA ALA A 151 8.05 -6.50 -6.48
C ALA A 151 6.58 -6.83 -6.81
N TRP A 152 5.64 -6.15 -6.16
CA TRP A 152 4.21 -6.30 -6.41
C TRP A 152 3.80 -5.82 -7.82
N ASN A 153 4.41 -4.75 -8.31
CA ASN A 153 4.11 -4.16 -9.62
C ASN A 153 5.00 -4.73 -10.75
N ALA A 154 5.94 -5.61 -10.45
CA ALA A 154 6.84 -6.16 -11.45
C ALA A 154 6.08 -6.99 -12.50
N ASP A 155 6.42 -6.82 -13.78
CA ASP A 155 5.78 -7.52 -14.89
C ASP A 155 6.12 -9.01 -14.89
N ALA A 156 5.08 -9.85 -14.83
CA ALA A 156 5.13 -11.29 -14.80
C ALA A 156 4.35 -11.86 -16.01
N LEU A 157 4.94 -11.70 -17.21
CA LEU A 157 4.37 -12.14 -18.50
C LEU A 157 3.09 -11.37 -18.89
N GLY A 158 3.11 -10.04 -18.78
CA GLY A 158 2.01 -9.16 -19.21
C GLY A 158 0.95 -8.87 -18.16
N TYR A 159 1.19 -9.29 -16.91
CA TYR A 159 0.42 -8.90 -15.73
C TYR A 159 1.41 -8.59 -14.61
N THR A 160 1.08 -7.63 -13.74
CA THR A 160 1.89 -7.43 -12.54
C THR A 160 1.77 -8.62 -11.59
N CYS A 161 2.80 -8.86 -10.77
CA CYS A 161 2.75 -9.88 -9.71
C CYS A 161 1.48 -9.73 -8.85
N GLY A 162 1.12 -8.51 -8.49
CA GLY A 162 -0.06 -8.19 -7.70
C GLY A 162 -1.38 -8.50 -8.39
N GLU A 163 -1.52 -8.19 -9.68
CA GLU A 163 -2.71 -8.57 -10.45
C GLU A 163 -2.83 -10.08 -10.56
N ARG A 164 -1.72 -10.78 -10.80
CA ARG A 164 -1.71 -12.24 -10.88
C ARG A 164 -2.07 -12.87 -9.54
N ILE A 165 -1.52 -12.37 -8.43
CA ILE A 165 -1.85 -12.81 -7.07
C ILE A 165 -3.35 -12.60 -6.78
N LYS A 166 -3.89 -11.39 -7.04
CA LYS A 166 -5.32 -11.10 -6.87
C LYS A 166 -6.20 -12.01 -7.73
N TRP A 167 -5.79 -12.27 -8.97
CA TRP A 167 -6.50 -13.19 -9.85
C TRP A 167 -6.51 -14.62 -9.28
N VAL A 168 -5.37 -15.12 -8.79
CA VAL A 168 -5.27 -16.45 -8.18
C VAL A 168 -6.15 -16.54 -6.93
N GLN A 169 -6.15 -15.53 -6.06
CA GLN A 169 -7.04 -15.46 -4.89
C GLN A 169 -8.51 -15.61 -5.30
N GLY A 170 -8.97 -14.84 -6.29
CA GLY A 170 -10.36 -14.85 -6.73
C GLY A 170 -10.75 -16.14 -7.46
N ALA A 171 -9.90 -16.61 -8.38
CA ALA A 171 -10.16 -17.79 -9.19
C ALA A 171 -10.16 -19.09 -8.37
N LEU A 172 -9.31 -19.17 -7.34
CA LEU A 172 -9.17 -20.36 -6.50
C LEU A 172 -9.85 -20.22 -5.12
N GLN A 173 -10.38 -19.05 -4.80
CA GLN A 173 -10.97 -18.74 -3.48
C GLN A 173 -9.97 -19.00 -2.33
N THR A 174 -8.71 -18.63 -2.52
CA THR A 174 -7.63 -18.82 -1.54
C THR A 174 -7.31 -17.53 -0.79
N THR A 175 -6.57 -17.66 0.31
CA THR A 175 -6.02 -16.49 1.02
C THR A 175 -4.95 -15.79 0.19
N GLU A 176 -4.60 -14.56 0.59
CA GLU A 176 -3.48 -13.81 -0.02
C GLU A 176 -2.17 -14.58 0.07
N GLN A 177 -1.83 -15.06 1.27
CA GLN A 177 -0.60 -15.80 1.49
C GLN A 177 -0.50 -17.05 0.59
N GLU A 178 -1.59 -17.79 0.41
CA GLU A 178 -1.59 -18.97 -0.45
C GLU A 178 -1.51 -18.61 -1.94
N ALA A 179 -2.17 -17.54 -2.36
CA ALA A 179 -2.03 -17.04 -3.72
C ALA A 179 -0.61 -16.53 -3.99
N CYS A 180 0.00 -15.83 -3.04
CA CYS A 180 1.39 -15.39 -3.11
C CYS A 180 2.35 -16.56 -3.20
N ARG A 181 2.17 -17.60 -2.35
CA ARG A 181 2.95 -18.84 -2.44
C ARG A 181 2.84 -19.44 -3.83
N LYS A 182 1.63 -19.53 -4.39
CA LYS A 182 1.42 -20.09 -5.72
C LYS A 182 2.11 -19.28 -6.82
N VAL A 183 1.89 -17.96 -6.84
CA VAL A 183 2.48 -17.09 -7.87
C VAL A 183 4.01 -17.00 -7.72
N ALA A 184 4.51 -16.75 -6.51
CA ALA A 184 5.93 -16.51 -6.27
C ALA A 184 6.76 -17.80 -6.20
N ASN A 185 6.21 -18.95 -5.78
CA ASN A 185 6.95 -20.20 -5.66
C ASN A 185 6.70 -21.19 -6.81
N GLU A 186 5.48 -21.22 -7.38
CA GLU A 186 5.13 -22.20 -8.41
C GLU A 186 5.17 -21.61 -9.82
N GLU A 187 4.69 -20.37 -10.02
CA GLU A 187 4.63 -19.76 -11.35
C GLU A 187 5.88 -18.94 -11.70
N PHE A 188 6.40 -18.17 -10.75
CA PHE A 188 7.50 -17.20 -10.96
C PHE A 188 8.61 -17.36 -9.92
N PHE A 189 9.07 -18.59 -9.69
CA PHE A 189 10.06 -18.96 -8.66
C PHE A 189 11.38 -18.17 -8.72
N ASP A 190 11.94 -18.01 -9.93
CA ASP A 190 13.12 -17.19 -10.25
C ASP A 190 12.73 -15.92 -11.02
N GLY A 191 11.45 -15.53 -10.90
CA GLY A 191 10.85 -14.45 -11.67
C GLY A 191 10.82 -13.11 -10.92
N PRO A 192 10.02 -12.17 -11.41
CA PRO A 192 9.86 -10.88 -10.74
C PRO A 192 9.12 -10.99 -9.39
N CYS A 193 8.29 -12.02 -9.21
CA CYS A 193 7.46 -12.19 -8.02
C CYS A 193 8.17 -13.00 -6.91
N GLY A 194 8.87 -14.08 -7.27
CA GLY A 194 9.70 -14.86 -6.36
C GLY A 194 11.17 -14.41 -6.44
N PRO A 195 11.89 -14.21 -5.32
CA PRO A 195 11.57 -14.62 -3.95
C PRO A 195 10.83 -13.56 -3.11
N MET A 196 10.68 -12.34 -3.62
CA MET A 196 10.31 -11.18 -2.81
C MET A 196 8.92 -11.30 -2.18
N CYS A 197 7.97 -11.90 -2.92
CA CYS A 197 6.60 -12.14 -2.49
C CYS A 197 6.33 -13.60 -2.09
N ASP A 198 7.37 -14.40 -1.85
CA ASP A 198 7.21 -15.78 -1.39
C ASP A 198 7.20 -15.84 0.16
N PRO A 199 6.05 -16.14 0.79
CA PRO A 199 5.92 -16.23 2.25
C PRO A 199 6.82 -17.27 2.91
N LEU A 200 7.33 -18.26 2.16
CA LEU A 200 8.24 -19.27 2.70
C LEU A 200 9.71 -18.82 2.68
N ARG A 201 10.04 -17.77 1.93
CA ARG A 201 11.43 -17.32 1.70
C ARG A 201 11.69 -15.93 2.26
N CYS A 202 10.68 -15.07 2.32
CA CYS A 202 10.84 -13.68 2.72
C CYS A 202 11.22 -13.51 4.20
N ASP A 203 10.68 -14.35 5.10
CA ASP A 203 11.02 -14.31 6.54
C ASP A 203 12.37 -14.97 6.86
N ALA A 204 12.88 -15.85 5.99
CA ALA A 204 14.18 -16.50 6.18
C ALA A 204 15.35 -15.51 6.12
N LEU A 205 15.12 -14.28 5.64
CA LEU A 205 16.12 -13.21 5.65
C LEU A 205 16.12 -12.37 6.95
N GLN A 206 15.11 -12.51 7.82
CA GLN A 206 15.03 -11.76 9.08
C GLN A 206 15.55 -12.54 10.30
N THR A 207 15.74 -13.85 10.21
CA THR A 207 16.17 -14.71 11.35
C THR A 207 17.69 -14.77 11.55
N SER A 208 18.44 -13.72 11.22
CA SER A 208 19.85 -13.59 11.64
C SER A 208 20.04 -12.72 12.89
N SER A 209 18.96 -12.22 13.50
CA SER A 209 19.02 -11.56 14.81
C SER A 209 18.71 -12.56 15.92
N PRO A 210 19.58 -12.73 16.94
CA PRO A 210 19.35 -13.72 18.00
C PRO A 210 18.18 -13.26 18.87
N SER A 211 17.02 -13.91 18.73
CA SER A 211 15.95 -13.81 19.73
C SER A 211 16.50 -14.29 21.06
N VAL A 212 16.69 -13.34 21.95
CA VAL A 212 16.96 -13.56 23.37
C VAL A 212 15.83 -14.44 23.91
N SER A 213 16.22 -15.63 24.36
CA SER A 213 15.37 -16.56 25.08
C SER A 213 14.74 -15.83 26.27
N SER A 214 13.45 -15.54 26.20
CA SER A 214 12.67 -15.10 27.35
C SER A 214 12.51 -16.30 28.26
N VAL A 215 13.37 -16.39 29.28
CA VAL A 215 13.25 -17.36 30.36
C VAL A 215 12.13 -16.85 31.27
N GLU A 216 11.03 -17.59 31.30
CA GLU A 216 9.91 -17.39 32.21
C GLU A 216 10.39 -17.63 33.66
N PRO A 217 10.12 -16.73 34.64
CA PRO A 217 10.49 -16.96 36.03
C PRO A 217 9.51 -17.92 36.71
N SER A 218 10.05 -19.07 37.13
CA SER A 218 9.41 -20.04 38.02
C SER A 218 9.02 -19.39 39.35
N PRO A 219 7.80 -19.57 39.86
CA PRO A 219 7.50 -19.27 41.26
C PRO A 219 8.09 -20.37 42.19
N ASP A 220 8.72 -19.89 43.27
CA ASP A 220 9.42 -20.61 44.35
C ASP A 220 8.47 -21.53 45.18
N PRO A 221 9.01 -22.46 46.01
CA PRO A 221 8.31 -23.63 46.54
C PRO A 221 7.60 -23.33 47.87
N SER A 222 6.51 -24.06 48.12
CA SER A 222 5.91 -24.13 49.46
C SER A 222 6.16 -25.52 50.06
N ASP A 223 6.95 -25.54 51.13
CA ASP A 223 7.16 -26.64 52.06
C ASP A 223 5.85 -27.20 52.64
N SER A 224 5.69 -28.53 52.65
CA SER A 224 5.21 -29.31 53.82
C SER A 224 5.15 -30.82 53.57
N PRO A 225 5.20 -31.67 54.64
CA PRO A 225 5.95 -32.92 54.61
C PRO A 225 5.12 -34.22 54.48
N THR A 226 5.81 -35.20 53.88
CA THR A 226 5.92 -36.66 54.13
C THR A 226 4.74 -37.47 54.70
N SER A 227 4.36 -38.53 53.97
CA SER A 227 3.97 -39.84 54.54
C SER A 227 4.26 -41.01 53.55
N PRO A 228 4.42 -42.25 54.05
CA PRO A 228 5.45 -43.22 53.62
C PRO A 228 4.96 -44.30 52.62
N PRO A 229 5.84 -45.22 52.14
CA PRO A 229 5.68 -45.94 50.87
C PRO A 229 5.11 -47.35 51.01
N SER A 230 4.54 -47.87 49.91
CA SER A 230 4.33 -49.32 49.73
C SER A 230 4.62 -49.75 48.27
N ARG A 231 5.79 -50.37 48.13
CA ARG A 231 6.29 -51.41 47.19
C ARG A 231 5.26 -52.27 46.41
N PRO A 232 5.68 -53.17 45.47
CA PRO A 232 6.60 -53.06 44.34
C PRO A 232 6.05 -53.84 43.08
N PRO A 233 6.86 -54.43 42.16
CA PRO A 233 6.93 -54.11 40.73
C PRO A 233 6.33 -55.17 39.78
N THR A 234 6.11 -54.88 38.49
CA THR A 234 6.06 -55.95 37.46
C THR A 234 6.42 -55.45 36.05
N MET A 235 7.61 -55.84 35.61
CA MET A 235 8.09 -56.31 34.29
C MET A 235 7.90 -55.48 33.00
N SER A 236 9.06 -55.19 32.39
CA SER A 236 9.37 -54.99 30.96
C SER A 236 9.05 -56.24 30.10
N PRO A 237 9.49 -56.37 28.82
CA PRO A 237 9.70 -55.45 27.68
C PRO A 237 9.09 -56.04 26.36
N SER A 238 9.60 -55.61 25.20
CA SER A 238 9.62 -56.28 23.88
C SER A 238 8.50 -55.89 22.90
N THR A 239 8.70 -55.72 21.59
CA THR A 239 9.86 -55.84 20.68
C THR A 239 9.39 -55.43 19.28
N SER A 240 10.33 -54.94 18.46
CA SER A 240 10.48 -55.26 17.03
C SER A 240 9.49 -54.69 16.02
N ASP A 241 9.96 -53.82 15.11
CA ASP A 241 10.56 -54.16 13.79
C ASP A 241 9.44 -54.54 12.78
N ILE A 242 9.29 -54.06 11.53
CA ILE A 242 10.20 -53.85 10.38
C ILE A 242 9.44 -52.99 9.33
N PRO A 243 10.12 -52.27 8.40
CA PRO A 243 9.53 -51.45 7.33
C PRO A 243 9.11 -52.31 6.12
N THR A 244 8.69 -51.72 4.98
CA THR A 244 9.19 -52.06 3.61
C THR A 244 8.33 -51.45 2.47
N SER A 245 9.06 -50.71 1.61
CA SER A 245 8.98 -50.54 0.14
C SER A 245 7.81 -49.84 -0.59
N LEU A 246 8.23 -48.78 -1.31
CA LEU A 246 7.78 -48.37 -2.65
C LEU A 246 7.76 -49.52 -3.69
N PRO A 247 7.06 -49.32 -4.82
CA PRO A 247 7.80 -49.16 -6.07
C PRO A 247 7.31 -48.04 -7.01
N SER A 248 8.25 -47.69 -7.89
CA SER A 248 8.29 -46.73 -8.99
C SER A 248 7.49 -47.15 -10.23
N SER A 249 6.97 -46.17 -11.01
CA SER A 249 7.20 -46.06 -12.47
C SER A 249 6.34 -44.96 -13.13
N SER A 250 6.99 -43.95 -13.72
CA SER A 250 6.55 -43.12 -14.87
C SER A 250 6.55 -43.97 -16.17
N PRO A 251 6.27 -43.49 -17.42
CA PRO A 251 6.09 -42.11 -17.92
C PRO A 251 5.04 -41.92 -19.05
N SER A 252 5.07 -40.72 -19.67
CA SER A 252 4.80 -40.44 -21.10
C SER A 252 3.40 -39.94 -21.49
N SER A 253 3.31 -38.68 -21.97
CA SER A 253 3.31 -38.35 -23.41
C SER A 253 2.78 -36.93 -23.65
N SER A 254 3.61 -36.09 -24.27
CA SER A 254 3.23 -34.81 -24.87
C SER A 254 2.32 -35.00 -26.11
N PRO A 255 1.62 -33.95 -26.53
CA PRO A 255 1.62 -33.60 -27.95
C PRO A 255 1.94 -32.12 -28.21
N GLN A 256 2.87 -31.89 -29.14
CA GLN A 256 3.06 -30.64 -29.89
C GLN A 256 1.91 -30.47 -30.90
N LEU A 257 1.36 -29.26 -31.06
CA LEU A 257 0.88 -28.69 -32.35
C LEU A 257 0.89 -27.15 -32.19
N ASN A 258 1.92 -26.45 -32.67
CA ASN A 258 2.13 -25.87 -34.01
C ASN A 258 1.64 -24.39 -34.11
N PRO A 259 2.52 -23.43 -34.48
CA PRO A 259 2.18 -22.01 -34.58
C PRO A 259 1.72 -21.65 -36.01
N THR A 260 0.68 -20.83 -36.12
CA THR A 260 0.25 -20.25 -37.41
C THR A 260 0.60 -18.77 -37.44
N SER A 261 1.28 -18.41 -38.52
CA SER A 261 1.87 -17.13 -38.88
C SER A 261 0.88 -16.15 -39.55
N MET A 262 1.03 -14.86 -39.20
CA MET A 262 0.97 -13.64 -40.07
C MET A 262 -0.33 -13.31 -40.85
N PRO A 263 -0.43 -12.16 -41.55
CA PRO A 263 -0.11 -10.76 -41.15
C PRO A 263 -1.25 -9.79 -41.55
N THR A 264 -1.29 -8.54 -41.05
CA THR A 264 -1.76 -7.42 -41.90
C THR A 264 -1.15 -6.08 -41.48
N GLU A 265 -0.23 -5.65 -42.31
CA GLU A 265 0.31 -4.30 -42.42
C GLU A 265 -0.77 -3.39 -43.03
N SER A 266 -1.10 -2.26 -42.38
CA SER A 266 -2.00 -1.23 -42.93
C SER A 266 -1.33 0.15 -42.82
N LYS A 267 -0.56 0.45 -43.87
CA LYS A 267 -0.27 1.73 -44.51
C LYS A 267 -0.74 3.04 -43.83
N PRO A 268 0.15 4.04 -43.67
CA PRO A 268 -0.25 5.41 -43.34
C PRO A 268 -0.74 6.16 -44.60
N THR A 269 -1.89 6.82 -44.48
CA THR A 269 -2.36 7.80 -45.47
C THR A 269 -1.98 9.19 -45.01
N ALA A 270 -1.00 9.77 -45.68
CA ALA A 270 -0.83 11.22 -45.72
C ALA A 270 -1.80 11.81 -46.73
N THR A 271 -2.43 12.95 -46.40
CA THR A 271 -2.36 14.15 -47.26
C THR A 271 -2.88 15.40 -46.53
N PRO A 272 -2.37 16.58 -46.90
CA PRO A 272 -2.60 17.87 -46.25
C PRO A 272 -3.73 18.64 -46.94
N THR A 273 -4.33 19.64 -46.27
CA THR A 273 -4.93 20.79 -46.97
C THR A 273 -4.89 22.02 -46.07
N THR A 274 -4.10 22.98 -46.55
CA THR A 274 -4.06 24.41 -46.25
C THR A 274 -5.42 25.09 -46.41
N GLU A 275 -5.77 26.00 -45.51
CA GLU A 275 -6.25 27.35 -45.87
C GLU A 275 -6.22 28.31 -44.66
N PRO A 276 -5.58 29.48 -44.79
CA PRO A 276 -5.91 30.66 -43.99
C PRO A 276 -6.55 31.74 -44.87
N SER A 277 -7.53 32.46 -44.34
CA SER A 277 -8.09 33.66 -44.97
C SER A 277 -8.88 34.51 -43.97
N PRO A 278 -9.15 35.80 -44.29
CA PRO A 278 -8.41 36.97 -43.81
C PRO A 278 -8.96 37.64 -42.55
#